data_AF-A0A7X7FN71-F1
#
_entry.id   AF-A0A7X7FN71-F1
#
_cell.length_a   1.000
_cell.length_b   1.000
_cell.length_c   1.000
_cell.angle_alpha   90.00
_cell.angle_beta   90.00
_cell.angle_gamma   90.00
#
_symmetry.space_group_name_H-M   'P 1'
#
loop_
_entity.id
_entity.type
_entity.pdbx_description
1 polymer ?
#
loop_
_entity_poly.entity_id
_entity_poly.type
_entity_poly.pdbx_seq_one_letter_code
_entity_poly.pdbx_strand_id
1 'polypeptide(L)' 'RFEPGAFLRYHLKDLDLAIKTAEDLGLTLPFTSLTREFMRMAVAMGRDQIDHSGLMTVIETLNGIEVPARYAGRSK' A
#
# COMPACT_ATOMS: atom_id res chain seq x y z
N ARG A 1 3.21 10.15 -11.36
CA ARG A 1 3.51 8.69 -11.23
C ARG A 1 2.51 8.18 -10.19
N PHE A 2 1.70 7.16 -10.51
CA PHE A 2 0.62 6.63 -9.64
C PHE A 2 -0.59 7.56 -9.47
N GLU A 3 -1.23 7.94 -10.59
CA GLU A 3 -2.50 8.68 -10.53
C GLU A 3 -3.59 7.81 -9.89
N PRO A 4 -4.29 8.31 -8.87
CA PRO A 4 -5.23 7.50 -8.10
C PRO A 4 -6.52 7.24 -8.89
N GLY A 5 -6.83 5.96 -9.13
CA GLY A 5 -8.22 5.52 -9.32
C GLY A 5 -8.98 5.51 -8.00
N ALA A 6 -8.27 5.18 -6.91
CA ALA A 6 -8.68 5.35 -5.53
C ALA A 6 -7.44 5.72 -4.69
N PHE A 7 -7.63 6.55 -3.67
CA PHE A 7 -6.52 6.97 -2.82
C PHE A 7 -6.02 5.82 -1.94
N LEU A 8 -4.70 5.67 -1.82
CA LEU A 8 -4.04 4.67 -0.96
C LEU A 8 -4.58 4.69 0.47
N ARG A 9 -4.87 5.89 1.03
CA ARG A 9 -5.46 6.00 2.38
C ARG A 9 -6.82 5.31 2.53
N TYR A 10 -7.61 5.20 1.47
CA TYR A 10 -8.91 4.50 1.52
C TYR A 10 -8.69 2.99 1.58
N HIS A 11 -7.74 2.46 0.81
CA HIS A 11 -7.35 1.06 0.92
C HIS A 11 -6.81 0.72 2.31
N LEU A 12 -5.99 1.59 2.91
CA LEU A 12 -5.48 1.39 4.26
C LEU A 12 -6.62 1.27 5.29
N LYS A 13 -7.62 2.15 5.21
CA LYS A 13 -8.81 2.11 6.07
C LYS A 13 -9.55 0.76 5.95
N ASP A 14 -9.73 0.26 4.73
CA ASP A 14 -10.41 -1.00 4.50
C ASP A 14 -9.59 -2.19 5.03
N LEU A 15 -8.26 -2.15 4.90
CA LEU A 15 -7.37 -3.17 5.47
C LEU A 15 -7.35 -3.17 7.00
N ASP A 16 -7.40 -1.99 7.64
CA ASP A 16 -7.53 -1.89 9.11
C ASP A 16 -8.83 -2.56 9.58
N LEU A 17 -9.94 -2.32 8.87
CA LEU A 17 -11.23 -2.97 9.16
C LEU A 17 -11.18 -4.49 8.95
N ALA A 18 -10.56 -4.94 7.85
CA ALA A 18 -10.42 -6.36 7.54
C ALA A 18 -9.60 -7.11 8.61
N ILE A 19 -8.49 -6.53 9.08
CA ILE A 19 -7.69 -7.14 10.15
C ILE A 19 -8.46 -7.18 11.46
N LYS A 20 -9.12 -6.09 11.85
CA LYS A 20 -9.95 -6.09 13.06
C LYS A 20 -11.03 -7.18 13.02
N THR A 21 -11.69 -7.33 11.87
CA THR A 21 -12.73 -8.37 11.68
C THR A 21 -12.12 -9.78 11.76
N ALA A 22 -10.91 -9.97 11.22
CA ALA A 22 -10.22 -11.25 11.31
C ALA A 22 -9.83 -11.61 12.76
N GLU A 23 -9.39 -10.63 13.54
CA GLU A 23 -9.11 -10.78 14.98
C GLU A 23 -10.35 -11.23 15.74
N ASP A 24 -11.50 -10.58 15.50
CA ASP A 24 -12.79 -10.93 16.12
C ASP A 24 -13.24 -12.37 15.75
N LEU A 25 -12.87 -12.85 14.56
CA LEU A 25 -13.21 -14.19 14.06
C LEU A 25 -12.13 -15.26 14.36
N GLY A 26 -11.02 -14.89 15.03
CA GLY A 26 -9.91 -15.81 15.27
C GLY A 26 -9.18 -16.28 14.00
N LEU A 27 -9.24 -15.50 12.92
CA LEU A 27 -8.60 -15.79 11.64
C LEU A 27 -7.22 -15.12 11.53
N THR A 28 -6.26 -15.82 10.94
CA THR A 28 -4.94 -15.26 10.65
C THR A 28 -4.85 -14.85 9.18
N LEU A 29 -4.63 -13.55 8.92
CA LEU A 29 -4.47 -13.00 7.57
C LEU A 29 -3.06 -12.41 7.37
N PRO A 30 -2.03 -13.25 7.22
CA PRO A 30 -0.63 -12.79 7.26
C PRO A 30 -0.29 -11.87 6.09
N PHE A 31 -0.75 -12.17 4.88
CA PHE A 31 -0.50 -11.34 3.70
C PHE A 31 -1.27 -10.02 3.73
N THR A 32 -2.48 -10.02 4.29
CA THR A 32 -3.27 -8.79 4.50
C THR A 32 -2.59 -7.89 5.52
N SER A 33 -2.10 -8.46 6.62
CA SER A 33 -1.36 -7.72 7.65
C SER A 33 -0.08 -7.11 7.08
N LEU A 34 0.69 -7.90 6.31
CA LEU A 34 1.89 -7.40 5.64
C LEU A 34 1.56 -6.24 4.68
N THR A 35 0.53 -6.40 3.85
CA THR A 35 0.11 -5.35 2.90
C THR A 35 -0.32 -4.08 3.63
N ARG A 36 -1.05 -4.21 4.74
CA ARG A 36 -1.44 -3.09 5.60
C ARG A 36 -0.23 -2.33 6.13
N GLU A 37 0.80 -3.04 6.61
CA GLU A 37 2.02 -2.39 7.10
C GLU A 37 2.76 -1.63 5.98
N PHE A 38 2.85 -2.20 4.78
CA PHE A 38 3.38 -1.48 3.61
C PHE A 38 2.58 -0.21 3.29
N MET A 39 1.24 -0.25 3.38
CA MET A 39 0.40 0.94 3.17
C MET A 39 0.57 1.97 4.30
N ARG A 40 0.72 1.54 5.56
CA ARG A 40 1.03 2.43 6.68
C ARG A 40 2.37 3.14 6.47
N MET A 41 3.39 2.40 6.01
CA MET A 41 4.68 2.99 5.64
C MET A 41 4.53 4.03 4.54
N ALA A 42 3.78 3.73 3.47
CA ALA A 42 3.53 4.71 2.39
C ALA A 42 2.87 6.00 2.91
N VAL A 43 1.84 5.87 3.77
CA VAL A 43 1.19 7.04 4.39
C VAL A 43 2.15 7.81 5.28
N ALA A 44 2.97 7.13 6.10
CA ALA A 44 3.98 7.76 6.94
C ALA A 44 5.04 8.53 6.11
N MET A 45 5.26 8.12 4.87
CA MET A 45 6.14 8.80 3.91
C MET A 45 5.45 9.94 3.14
N GLY A 46 4.22 10.32 3.50
CA GLY A 46 3.45 11.38 2.86
C GLY A 46 2.83 10.99 1.51
N ARG A 47 2.60 9.70 1.28
CA ARG A 47 2.08 9.15 0.00
C ARG A 47 0.64 8.65 0.12
N ASP A 48 -0.19 9.37 0.88
CA ASP A 48 -1.57 8.99 1.17
C ASP A 48 -2.54 9.28 0.01
N GLN A 49 -2.15 10.19 -0.90
CA GLN A 49 -2.99 10.66 -2.02
C GLN A 49 -2.63 10.06 -3.38
N ILE A 50 -1.75 9.07 -3.45
CA ILE A 50 -1.45 8.34 -4.69
C ILE A 50 -2.25 7.05 -4.79
N ASP A 51 -2.24 6.42 -5.96
CA ASP A 51 -2.81 5.07 -6.13
C ASP A 51 -2.11 4.03 -5.25
N HIS A 52 -2.80 2.94 -4.93
CA HIS A 52 -2.22 1.79 -4.22
C HIS A 52 -1.02 1.14 -4.96
N SER A 53 -0.95 1.21 -6.29
CA SER A 53 0.27 0.86 -7.06
C SER A 53 1.50 1.69 -6.66
N GLY A 54 1.28 2.83 -6.00
CA GLY A 54 2.28 3.67 -5.35
C GLY A 54 3.04 2.99 -4.22
N LEU A 55 2.62 1.82 -3.73
CA LEU A 55 3.42 0.98 -2.82
C LEU A 55 4.81 0.65 -3.38
N MET A 56 4.98 0.69 -4.70
CA MET A 56 6.29 0.58 -5.35
C MET A 56 7.31 1.57 -4.77
N THR A 57 6.87 2.77 -4.42
CA THR A 57 7.73 3.81 -3.82
C THR A 57 8.29 3.42 -2.44
N VAL A 58 7.58 2.58 -1.69
CA VAL A 58 8.06 2.04 -0.40
C VAL A 58 9.19 1.06 -0.66
N ILE A 59 9.01 0.17 -1.64
CA ILE A 59 10.03 -0.81 -2.04
C ILE A 59 11.28 -0.11 -2.57
N GLU A 60 11.12 0.93 -3.39
CA GLU A 60 12.20 1.81 -3.86
C GLU A 60 13.00 2.38 -2.69
N THR A 61 12.31 2.94 -1.69
CA THR A 61 12.97 3.54 -0.53
C THR A 61 13.68 2.49 0.34
N LEU A 62 13.09 1.31 0.54
CA LEU A 62 13.73 0.23 1.29
C LEU A 62 15.02 -0.28 0.64
N ASN A 63 15.12 -0.20 -0.68
CA ASN A 63 16.28 -0.66 -1.43
C ASN A 63 17.25 0.47 -1.79
N GLY A 64 16.94 1.73 -1.46
CA GLY A 64 17.75 2.88 -1.83
C GLY A 64 17.89 3.08 -3.34
N ILE A 65 16.88 2.66 -4.12
CA ILE A 65 16.88 2.77 -5.59
C ILE A 65 15.64 3.50 -6.07
N GLU A 66 15.71 4.09 -7.26
CA GLU A 66 14.54 4.56 -8.00
C GLU A 66 14.33 3.66 -9.22
N VAL A 67 13.14 3.06 -9.34
CA VAL A 67 12.84 2.17 -10.46
C VAL A 67 12.36 3.01 -11.65
N PRO A 68 13.01 2.87 -12.84
CA PRO A 68 12.61 3.60 -14.03
C PRO A 68 11.13 3.39 -14.40
N ALA A 69 10.49 4.43 -14.93
CA ALA A 69 9.08 4.41 -15.32
C ALA A 69 8.72 3.33 -16.37
N ARG A 70 9.70 2.76 -17.07
CA ARG A 70 9.50 1.62 -17.99
C ARG A 70 9.17 0.30 -17.27
N TYR A 71 9.52 0.18 -15.99
CA TYR A 71 9.24 -1.00 -15.16
C TYR A 71 8.12 -0.75 -14.13
N ALA A 72 7.90 0.51 -13.74
CA ALA A 72 6.73 0.90 -12.96
C ALA A 72 5.52 0.99 -13.91
N GLY A 73 4.79 -0.12 -14.05
CA GLY A 73 3.69 -0.28 -14.99
C GLY A 73 2.84 0.98 -15.11
N ARG A 74 2.64 1.47 -16.34
CA ARG A 74 1.66 2.52 -16.61
C ARG A 74 0.30 1.92 -16.28
N SER A 75 -0.30 2.31 -15.16
CA SER A 75 -1.75 2.19 -15.04
C SER A 75 -2.33 2.94 -16.23
N LYS A 76 -3.03 2.22 -17.10
CA LYS A 76 -4.00 2.85 -18.00
C LYS A 76 -5.16 3.37 -17.17
#